data_AF-A0A0W0S1T6-F1
#
_entry.id   AF-A0A0W0S1T6-F1
#
_cell.length_a   1.000
_cell.length_b   1.000
_cell.length_c   1.000
_cell.angle_alpha   90.00
_cell.angle_beta   90.00
_cell.angle_gamma   90.00
#
_symmetry.space_group_name_H-M   'P 1'
#
loop_
_entity.id
_entity.type
_entity.pdbx_description
1 polymer ?
#
loop_
_entity_poly.entity_id
_entity_poly.type
_entity_poly.pdbx_seq_one_letter_code
_entity_poly.pdbx_strand_id
1 'polypeptide(L)'
;MQSEEISNEEKPVLSDEELHVQANQYISEFNQLIFQNLPSVISQIIEREVWKKRNNPYKNFGEYALDKSSDGLGITNNEMLWLLRSAMDINTQHVAHWGDVLSMVDNCVRVYAKENKISIKNLNNDLREQDNTNPNLYQENTITYLPSRSRSVDGQLLKLKKKDPLAYENVIQGKININDAWVKVPRKQQQPIETIKNKFFNLSKSDREAFLEWLEQEKDKLQN
;
A
#
# COMPACT_ATOMS: atom_id res chain seq x y z
N MET A 1 -21.81 0.33 46.70
CA MET A 1 -20.66 1.12 46.22
C MET A 1 -19.46 0.72 47.05
N GLN A 2 -18.64 -0.18 46.52
CA GLN A 2 -17.28 -0.42 46.99
C GLN A 2 -16.40 -0.16 45.77
N SER A 3 -15.56 0.84 45.92
CA SER A 3 -14.64 1.35 44.91
C SER A 3 -13.53 0.33 44.71
N GLU A 4 -13.34 -0.13 43.48
CA GLU A 4 -12.16 -0.89 43.08
C GLU A 4 -10.95 0.05 43.15
N GLU A 5 -10.08 -0.18 44.13
CA GLU A 5 -8.73 0.38 44.15
C GLU A 5 -7.96 -0.22 42.98
N ILE A 6 -7.72 0.61 41.97
CA ILE A 6 -6.83 0.28 40.86
C ILE A 6 -5.43 0.19 41.45
N SER A 7 -4.94 -1.04 41.62
CA SER A 7 -3.56 -1.31 41.99
C SER A 7 -2.65 -0.78 40.87
N ASN A 8 -2.01 0.36 41.10
CA ASN A 8 -0.84 0.78 40.35
C ASN A 8 0.29 -0.19 40.69
N GLU A 9 0.32 -1.34 40.01
CA GLU A 9 1.51 -2.18 39.98
C GLU A 9 2.65 -1.36 39.35
N GLU A 10 3.62 -0.98 40.17
CA GLU A 10 4.89 -0.42 39.71
C GLU A 10 5.49 -1.40 38.70
N LYS A 11 5.54 -1.00 37.42
CA LYS A 11 6.21 -1.80 36.40
C LYS A 11 7.64 -2.05 36.88
N PRO A 12 8.10 -3.31 36.98
CA PRO A 12 9.47 -3.59 37.40
C PRO A 12 10.42 -2.87 36.43
N VAL A 13 11.29 -2.02 36.99
CA VAL A 13 12.31 -1.33 36.22
C VAL A 13 13.36 -2.38 35.89
N LEU A 14 13.27 -2.92 34.68
CA LEU A 14 14.24 -3.87 34.15
C LEU A 14 15.61 -3.19 34.01
N SER A 15 16.67 -3.93 34.31
CA SER A 15 18.03 -3.51 34.01
C SER A 15 18.28 -3.47 32.50
N ASP A 16 19.31 -2.73 32.07
CA ASP A 16 19.68 -2.62 30.66
C ASP A 16 19.93 -3.99 30.01
N GLU A 17 20.51 -4.94 30.76
CA GLU A 17 20.76 -6.30 30.28
C GLU A 17 19.46 -7.10 30.14
N GLU A 18 18.53 -6.99 31.09
CA GLU A 18 17.22 -7.65 31.00
C GLU A 18 16.40 -7.09 29.83
N LEU A 19 16.45 -5.78 29.58
CA LEU A 19 15.84 -5.15 28.42
C LEU A 19 16.44 -5.69 27.11
N HIS A 20 17.76 -5.86 27.05
CA HIS A 20 18.44 -6.41 25.88
C HIS A 20 18.04 -7.88 25.61
N VAL A 21 18.06 -8.72 26.64
CA VAL A 21 17.65 -10.13 26.53
C VAL A 21 16.19 -10.25 26.10
N GLN A 22 15.30 -9.46 26.71
CA GLN A 22 13.88 -9.46 26.38
C GLN A 22 13.64 -8.98 24.93
N ALA A 23 14.36 -7.95 24.47
CA ALA A 23 14.28 -7.50 23.09
C ALA A 23 14.71 -8.61 22.11
N ASN A 24 15.83 -9.29 22.38
CA ASN A 24 16.29 -10.40 21.54
C ASN A 24 15.28 -11.56 21.50
N GLN A 25 14.65 -11.87 22.63
CA GLN A 25 13.59 -12.87 22.71
C GLN A 25 12.42 -12.49 21.81
N TYR A 26 11.88 -11.28 21.96
CA TYR A 26 10.74 -10.84 21.15
C TYR A 26 11.06 -10.75 19.66
N ILE A 27 12.26 -10.30 19.29
CA ILE A 27 12.71 -10.31 17.89
C ILE A 27 12.72 -11.73 17.34
N SER A 28 13.24 -12.69 18.12
CA SER A 28 13.34 -14.10 17.70
C SER A 28 11.97 -14.75 17.55
N GLU A 29 11.09 -14.58 18.54
CA GLU A 29 9.72 -15.10 18.53
C GLU A 29 8.91 -14.50 17.37
N PHE A 30 9.00 -13.18 17.19
CA PHE A 30 8.32 -12.48 16.11
C PHE A 30 8.82 -12.95 14.73
N ASN A 31 10.13 -13.12 14.57
CA ASN A 31 10.70 -13.61 13.31
C ASN A 31 10.16 -15.01 12.96
N GLN A 32 10.08 -15.91 13.94
CA GLN A 32 9.53 -17.24 13.75
C GLN A 32 8.02 -17.19 13.41
N LEU A 33 7.24 -16.40 14.14
CA LEU A 33 5.80 -16.32 13.93
C LEU A 33 5.45 -15.68 12.58
N ILE A 34 6.04 -14.53 12.25
CA ILE A 34 5.61 -13.70 11.12
C ILE A 34 6.26 -14.11 9.79
N PHE A 35 7.52 -14.55 9.81
CA PHE A 35 8.23 -14.87 8.56
C PHE A 35 8.36 -16.36 8.29
N GLN A 36 7.97 -17.24 9.22
CA GLN A 36 8.03 -18.70 9.02
C GLN A 36 6.65 -19.36 9.19
N ASN A 37 6.02 -19.21 10.36
CA ASN A 37 4.80 -19.95 10.68
C ASN A 37 3.56 -19.38 9.96
N LEU A 38 3.31 -18.08 10.07
CA LEU A 38 2.15 -17.43 9.47
C LEU A 38 2.11 -17.57 7.94
N PRO A 39 3.22 -17.37 7.18
CA PRO A 39 3.23 -17.60 5.74
C PRO A 39 2.86 -19.03 5.36
N SER A 40 3.39 -20.02 6.09
CA SER A 40 3.06 -21.44 5.86
C SER A 40 1.58 -21.74 6.07
N VAL A 41 0.98 -21.19 7.13
CA VAL A 41 -0.45 -21.37 7.42
C VAL A 41 -1.32 -20.66 6.37
N ILE A 42 -0.97 -19.42 5.98
CA ILE A 42 -1.70 -18.68 4.96
C ILE A 42 -1.64 -19.39 3.60
N SER A 43 -0.48 -19.91 3.19
CA SER A 43 -0.37 -20.71 1.97
C SER A 43 -1.26 -21.95 2.01
N GLN A 44 -1.31 -22.68 3.13
CA GLN A 44 -2.21 -23.81 3.28
C GLN A 44 -3.69 -23.42 3.24
N ILE A 45 -4.05 -22.26 3.82
CA ILE A 45 -5.41 -21.71 3.74
C ILE A 45 -5.80 -21.44 2.27
N ILE A 46 -4.87 -20.87 1.51
CA ILE A 46 -5.02 -20.55 0.09
C ILE A 46 -5.14 -21.81 -0.77
N GLU A 47 -4.18 -22.73 -0.67
CA GLU A 47 -4.15 -23.97 -1.44
C GLU A 47 -5.38 -24.85 -1.18
N ARG A 48 -5.88 -24.86 0.05
CA ARG A 48 -7.07 -25.65 0.43
C ARG A 48 -8.38 -24.90 0.20
N GLU A 49 -8.32 -23.65 -0.23
CA GLU A 49 -9.46 -22.74 -0.39
C GLU A 49 -10.38 -22.75 0.85
N VAL A 50 -9.79 -22.61 2.05
CA VAL A 50 -10.51 -22.82 3.33
C VAL A 50 -11.75 -21.95 3.44
N TRP A 51 -11.73 -20.73 2.89
CA TRP A 51 -12.87 -19.81 2.91
C TRP A 51 -14.12 -20.34 2.20
N LYS A 52 -13.98 -21.25 1.24
CA LYS A 52 -15.13 -21.87 0.55
C LYS A 52 -15.76 -23.00 1.37
N LYS A 53 -15.07 -23.47 2.42
CA LYS A 53 -15.44 -24.64 3.24
C LYS A 53 -15.83 -24.28 4.67
N ARG A 54 -15.92 -22.98 4.97
CA ARG A 54 -16.38 -22.46 6.25
C ARG A 54 -17.87 -22.69 6.44
N ASN A 55 -18.37 -22.45 7.65
CA ASN A 55 -19.80 -22.60 7.97
C ASN A 55 -20.64 -21.67 7.08
N ASN A 56 -20.14 -20.46 6.84
CA ASN A 56 -20.65 -19.55 5.82
C ASN A 56 -19.58 -19.37 4.73
N PRO A 57 -19.72 -20.03 3.56
CA PRO A 57 -18.74 -19.89 2.48
C PRO A 57 -18.62 -18.46 1.98
N TYR A 58 -17.39 -17.98 1.86
CA TYR A 58 -17.07 -16.66 1.31
C TYR A 58 -16.87 -16.75 -0.21
N LYS A 59 -17.16 -15.66 -0.94
CA LYS A 59 -17.03 -15.65 -2.40
C LYS A 59 -15.57 -15.64 -2.85
N ASN A 60 -14.71 -14.98 -2.08
CA ASN A 60 -13.29 -14.83 -2.37
C ASN A 60 -12.48 -14.69 -1.09
N PHE A 61 -11.15 -14.75 -1.22
CA PHE A 61 -10.23 -14.65 -0.08
C PHE A 61 -10.29 -13.27 0.61
N GLY A 62 -10.59 -12.20 -0.12
CA GLY A 62 -10.72 -10.85 0.43
C GLY A 62 -11.90 -10.70 1.40
N GLU A 63 -13.05 -11.29 1.09
CA GLU A 63 -14.20 -11.33 2.01
C GLU A 63 -13.85 -12.09 3.30
N TYR A 64 -13.22 -13.25 3.17
CA TYR A 64 -12.76 -14.06 4.30
C TYR A 64 -11.73 -13.34 5.17
N ALA A 65 -10.79 -12.63 4.54
CA ALA A 65 -9.74 -11.91 5.25
C ALA A 65 -10.30 -10.77 6.11
N LEU A 66 -11.27 -10.01 5.60
CA LEU A 66 -11.82 -8.83 6.28
C LEU A 66 -13.01 -9.13 7.19
N ASP A 67 -13.59 -10.33 7.13
CA ASP A 67 -14.71 -10.67 8.01
C ASP A 67 -14.26 -10.73 9.48
N LYS A 68 -14.99 -10.00 10.33
CA LYS A 68 -14.74 -9.82 11.77
C LYS A 68 -15.29 -10.97 12.61
N SER A 69 -16.11 -11.83 12.03
CA SER A 69 -16.65 -12.99 12.74
C SER A 69 -15.56 -14.00 13.08
N SER A 70 -15.85 -14.95 13.96
CA SER A 70 -14.97 -16.08 14.24
C SER A 70 -14.79 -17.02 13.04
N ASP A 71 -15.56 -16.82 11.97
CA ASP A 71 -15.49 -17.60 10.75
C ASP A 71 -14.47 -17.03 9.73
N GLY A 72 -14.07 -15.76 9.88
CA GLY A 72 -13.07 -15.04 9.07
C GLY A 72 -11.69 -14.89 9.73
N LEU A 73 -10.77 -14.16 9.09
CA LEU A 73 -9.44 -13.85 9.66
C LEU A 73 -9.42 -12.61 10.56
N GLY A 74 -10.47 -11.77 10.52
CA GLY A 74 -10.56 -10.61 11.41
C GLY A 74 -9.54 -9.50 11.15
N ILE A 75 -9.11 -9.31 9.89
CA ILE A 75 -8.22 -8.19 9.54
C ILE A 75 -9.02 -6.88 9.56
N THR A 76 -8.80 -6.06 10.59
CA THR A 76 -9.65 -4.90 10.87
C THR A 76 -8.97 -3.55 10.79
N ASN A 77 -7.64 -3.49 10.83
CA ASN A 77 -6.87 -2.25 10.77
C ASN A 77 -5.68 -2.35 9.79
N ASN A 78 -4.99 -1.23 9.58
CA ASN A 78 -3.89 -1.13 8.63
C ASN A 78 -2.70 -2.02 9.06
N GLU A 79 -2.42 -2.16 10.36
CA GLU A 79 -1.33 -2.98 10.90
C GLU A 79 -1.55 -4.46 10.62
N MET A 80 -2.76 -4.97 10.86
CA MET A 80 -3.14 -6.35 10.53
C MET A 80 -3.12 -6.58 9.03
N LEU A 81 -3.57 -5.60 8.23
CA LEU A 81 -3.53 -5.69 6.78
C LEU A 81 -2.08 -5.73 6.26
N TRP A 82 -1.19 -4.93 6.85
CA TRP A 82 0.24 -4.97 6.58
C TRP A 82 0.86 -6.31 6.99
N LEU A 83 0.45 -6.86 8.14
CA LEU A 83 0.90 -8.18 8.60
C LEU A 83 0.50 -9.27 7.61
N LEU A 84 -0.76 -9.29 7.18
CA LEU A 84 -1.24 -10.24 6.16
C LEU A 84 -0.44 -10.08 4.86
N ARG A 85 -0.25 -8.84 4.40
CA ARG A 85 0.55 -8.56 3.19
C ARG A 85 1.98 -9.09 3.32
N SER A 86 2.61 -8.95 4.49
CA SER A 86 3.97 -9.41 4.75
C SER A 86 4.06 -10.94 4.82
N ALA A 87 3.01 -11.60 5.29
CA ALA A 87 2.95 -13.06 5.36
C ALA A 87 2.62 -13.71 4.01
N MET A 88 1.93 -13.00 3.12
CA MET A 88 1.66 -13.47 1.76
C MET A 88 2.89 -13.24 0.89
N ASP A 89 3.35 -14.29 0.19
CA ASP A 89 4.45 -14.15 -0.78
C ASP A 89 4.00 -13.50 -2.10
N ILE A 90 3.43 -12.29 -2.03
CA ILE A 90 2.81 -11.57 -3.16
C ILE A 90 3.78 -11.20 -4.29
N ASN A 91 5.08 -11.43 -4.11
CA ASN A 91 6.07 -11.18 -5.16
C ASN A 91 6.31 -12.42 -6.03
N THR A 92 5.92 -13.61 -5.56
CA THR A 92 6.11 -14.86 -6.29
C THR A 92 4.83 -15.71 -6.40
N GLN A 93 3.94 -15.65 -5.41
CA GLN A 93 2.73 -16.44 -5.27
C GLN A 93 1.55 -15.59 -4.76
N HIS A 94 0.34 -16.14 -4.79
CA HIS A 94 -0.85 -15.56 -4.15
C HIS A 94 -1.28 -14.14 -4.57
N VAL A 95 -0.72 -13.60 -5.65
CA VAL A 95 -1.06 -12.26 -6.18
C VAL A 95 -2.56 -12.11 -6.46
N ALA A 96 -3.20 -13.16 -6.97
CA ALA A 96 -4.65 -13.20 -7.20
C ALA A 96 -5.44 -12.93 -5.90
N HIS A 97 -5.12 -13.66 -4.84
CA HIS A 97 -5.76 -13.56 -3.53
C HIS A 97 -5.48 -12.21 -2.86
N TRP A 98 -4.28 -11.67 -3.04
CA TRP A 98 -4.00 -10.30 -2.61
C TRP A 98 -4.83 -9.28 -3.40
N GLY A 99 -5.02 -9.48 -4.69
CA GLY A 99 -5.93 -8.68 -5.52
C GLY A 99 -7.38 -8.68 -5.04
N ASP A 100 -7.85 -9.80 -4.48
CA ASP A 100 -9.17 -9.89 -3.84
C ASP A 100 -9.23 -9.07 -2.54
N VAL A 101 -8.22 -9.20 -1.68
CA VAL A 101 -8.10 -8.40 -0.45
C VAL A 101 -8.09 -6.91 -0.78
N LEU A 102 -7.25 -6.47 -1.73
CA LEU A 102 -7.17 -5.07 -2.15
C LEU A 102 -8.50 -4.55 -2.69
N SER A 103 -9.24 -5.37 -3.44
CA SER A 103 -10.55 -5.00 -3.98
C SER A 103 -11.57 -4.80 -2.85
N MET A 104 -11.55 -5.68 -1.84
CA MET A 104 -12.44 -5.58 -0.68
C MET A 104 -12.09 -4.37 0.19
N VAL A 105 -10.80 -4.17 0.48
CA VAL A 105 -10.30 -3.01 1.24
C VAL A 105 -10.68 -1.70 0.57
N ASP A 106 -10.47 -1.56 -0.74
CA ASP A 106 -10.81 -0.34 -1.48
C ASP A 106 -12.30 0.00 -1.36
N ASN A 107 -13.18 -1.01 -1.38
CA ASN A 107 -14.61 -0.83 -1.21
C ASN A 107 -14.97 -0.46 0.24
N CYS A 108 -14.48 -1.20 1.23
CA CYS A 108 -14.76 -0.96 2.66
C CYS A 108 -14.33 0.45 3.09
N VAL A 109 -13.13 0.87 2.70
CA VAL A 109 -12.58 2.18 3.04
C VAL A 109 -13.40 3.31 2.40
N ARG A 110 -13.88 3.13 1.16
CA ARG A 110 -14.77 4.11 0.50
C ARG A 110 -16.12 4.23 1.18
N VAL A 111 -16.69 3.10 1.63
CA VAL A 111 -17.95 3.09 2.38
C VAL A 111 -17.76 3.81 3.71
N TYR A 112 -16.73 3.45 4.48
CA TYR A 112 -16.39 4.10 5.75
C TYR A 112 -16.18 5.61 5.59
N ALA A 113 -15.40 6.04 4.57
CA ALA A 113 -15.16 7.45 4.32
C ALA A 113 -16.46 8.21 3.97
N LYS A 114 -17.36 7.58 3.22
CA LYS A 114 -18.67 8.15 2.91
C LYS A 114 -19.55 8.29 4.16
N GLU A 115 -19.62 7.26 4.99
CA GLU A 115 -20.41 7.24 6.23
C GLU A 115 -19.92 8.28 7.24
N ASN A 116 -18.60 8.44 7.36
CA ASN A 116 -17.96 9.37 8.29
C ASN A 116 -17.66 10.75 7.70
N LYS A 117 -18.12 11.03 6.47
CA LYS A 117 -17.90 12.31 5.74
C LYS A 117 -16.41 12.69 5.62
N ILE A 118 -15.54 11.69 5.53
CA ILE A 118 -14.10 11.87 5.34
C ILE A 118 -13.83 12.07 3.85
N SER A 119 -13.09 13.12 3.51
CA SER A 119 -12.62 13.31 2.13
C SER A 119 -11.68 12.18 1.74
N ILE A 120 -11.94 11.54 0.59
CA ILE A 120 -11.07 10.50 0.02
C ILE A 120 -9.61 10.96 -0.09
N LYS A 121 -9.38 12.28 -0.24
CA LYS A 121 -8.03 12.87 -0.32
C LYS A 121 -7.22 12.66 0.96
N ASN A 122 -7.89 12.59 2.10
CA ASN A 122 -7.31 12.52 3.45
C ASN A 122 -7.07 11.07 3.90
N LEU A 123 -7.45 10.07 3.10
CA LEU A 123 -7.18 8.66 3.40
C LEU A 123 -5.74 8.29 3.07
N ASN A 124 -5.18 7.36 3.84
CA ASN A 124 -3.86 6.80 3.60
C ASN A 124 -3.74 6.20 2.20
N ASN A 125 -2.64 6.51 1.52
CA ASN A 125 -2.31 5.97 0.21
C ASN A 125 -1.09 5.04 0.27
N ASP A 126 -0.47 4.88 1.43
CA ASP A 126 0.58 3.91 1.71
C ASP A 126 0.16 3.07 2.93
N LEU A 127 0.29 1.77 2.80
CA LEU A 127 0.01 0.82 3.89
C LEU A 127 1.14 0.81 4.93
N ARG A 128 2.33 1.30 4.56
CA ARG A 128 3.51 1.36 5.44
C ARG A 128 3.54 2.62 6.29
N GLU A 129 2.78 3.64 5.92
CA GLU A 129 2.70 4.87 6.69
C GLU A 129 1.64 4.72 7.78
N GLN A 130 2.08 4.88 9.01
CA GLN A 130 1.23 4.97 10.18
C GLN A 130 0.44 6.30 10.12
N ASP A 131 -0.90 6.22 10.29
CA ASP A 131 -1.82 7.36 10.14
C ASP A 131 -1.70 8.33 11.33
N ASN A 132 -0.59 9.05 11.41
CA ASN A 132 -0.33 9.99 12.51
C ASN A 132 -1.24 11.22 12.48
N THR A 133 -2.09 11.34 11.45
CA THR A 133 -2.96 12.49 11.22
C THR A 133 -4.18 12.52 12.12
N ASN A 134 -4.60 11.38 12.71
CA ASN A 134 -5.75 11.34 13.62
C ASN A 134 -5.61 10.23 14.68
N PRO A 135 -5.29 10.57 15.95
CA PRO A 135 -5.12 9.62 17.04
C PRO A 135 -6.35 8.73 17.31
N ASN A 136 -7.55 9.21 16.97
CA ASN A 136 -8.78 8.45 17.17
C ASN A 136 -8.93 7.27 16.19
N LEU A 137 -8.32 7.34 14.99
CA LEU A 137 -8.37 6.26 14.00
C LEU A 137 -7.60 5.02 14.47
N TYR A 138 -6.56 5.20 15.28
CA TYR A 138 -5.84 4.09 15.94
C TYR A 138 -6.73 3.31 16.91
N GLN A 139 -7.70 3.97 17.54
CA GLN A 139 -8.59 3.35 18.52
C GLN A 139 -9.77 2.63 17.86
N GLU A 140 -10.13 3.01 16.62
CA GLU A 140 -11.33 2.51 15.94
C GLU A 140 -11.16 1.15 15.24
N ASN A 141 -9.97 0.52 15.30
CA ASN A 141 -9.69 -0.76 14.61
C ASN A 141 -10.29 -0.79 13.19
N THR A 142 -9.93 0.22 12.40
CA THR A 142 -10.50 0.46 11.07
C THR A 142 -9.41 0.62 10.03
N ILE A 143 -9.63 0.03 8.85
CA ILE A 143 -8.73 0.17 7.71
C ILE A 143 -8.98 1.53 7.04
N THR A 144 -7.93 2.35 6.92
CA THR A 144 -7.99 3.67 6.27
C THR A 144 -7.15 3.73 4.99
N TYR A 145 -6.34 2.69 4.73
CA TYR A 145 -5.56 2.56 3.51
C TYR A 145 -6.47 2.40 2.28
N LEU A 146 -6.30 3.29 1.29
CA LEU A 146 -7.02 3.27 0.01
C LEU A 146 -6.08 2.85 -1.14
N PRO A 147 -6.03 1.56 -1.50
CA PRO A 147 -5.02 1.05 -2.41
C PRO A 147 -5.11 1.63 -3.83
N SER A 148 -6.32 1.92 -4.34
CA SER A 148 -6.48 2.49 -5.69
C SER A 148 -5.83 3.86 -5.87
N ARG A 149 -5.62 4.61 -4.79
CA ARG A 149 -4.88 5.88 -4.80
C ARG A 149 -3.38 5.70 -4.64
N SER A 150 -2.94 4.53 -4.19
CA SER A 150 -1.52 4.23 -4.06
C SER A 150 -0.81 4.25 -5.42
N ARG A 151 0.45 4.69 -5.38
CA ARG A 151 1.40 4.57 -6.51
C ARG A 151 2.19 3.26 -6.44
N SER A 152 2.04 2.51 -5.35
CA SER A 152 2.67 1.22 -5.13
C SER A 152 2.16 0.14 -6.09
N VAL A 153 2.77 -1.05 -6.00
CA VAL A 153 2.34 -2.27 -6.71
C VAL A 153 0.86 -2.56 -6.46
N ASP A 154 0.35 -2.34 -5.24
CA ASP A 154 -1.05 -2.60 -4.90
C ASP A 154 -2.01 -1.74 -5.74
N GLY A 155 -1.72 -0.43 -5.82
CA GLY A 155 -2.53 0.49 -6.62
C GLY A 155 -2.40 0.25 -8.12
N GLN A 156 -1.22 -0.19 -8.58
CA GLN A 156 -1.02 -0.61 -9.96
C GLN A 156 -1.81 -1.89 -10.27
N LEU A 157 -1.88 -2.85 -9.35
CA LEU A 157 -2.57 -4.12 -9.55
C LEU A 157 -4.08 -3.88 -9.73
N LEU A 158 -4.68 -3.04 -8.88
CA LEU A 158 -6.09 -2.65 -9.02
C LEU A 158 -6.37 -1.86 -10.31
N LYS A 159 -5.45 -1.00 -10.74
CA LYS A 159 -5.59 -0.25 -12.00
C LYS A 159 -5.49 -1.18 -13.21
N LEU A 160 -4.59 -2.17 -13.15
CA LEU A 160 -4.39 -3.15 -14.22
C LEU A 160 -5.63 -4.01 -14.39
N LYS A 161 -6.20 -4.52 -13.27
CA LYS A 161 -7.47 -5.27 -13.25
C LYS A 161 -8.61 -4.57 -14.00
N LYS A 162 -8.67 -3.24 -13.94
CA LYS A 162 -9.70 -2.43 -14.62
C LYS A 162 -9.37 -2.08 -16.06
N LYS A 163 -8.09 -1.83 -16.37
CA LYS A 163 -7.68 -1.31 -17.68
C LYS A 163 -7.35 -2.40 -18.69
N ASP A 164 -6.71 -3.47 -18.23
CA ASP A 164 -6.28 -4.58 -19.08
C ASP A 164 -6.41 -5.90 -18.28
N PRO A 165 -7.61 -6.50 -18.32
CA PRO A 165 -7.88 -7.76 -17.61
C PRO A 165 -6.99 -8.92 -18.08
N LEU A 166 -6.54 -8.92 -19.34
CA LEU A 166 -5.68 -9.96 -19.89
C LEU A 166 -4.26 -9.85 -19.33
N ALA A 167 -3.70 -8.64 -19.30
CA ALA A 167 -2.41 -8.38 -18.66
C ALA A 167 -2.48 -8.65 -17.14
N TYR A 168 -3.61 -8.31 -16.49
CA TYR A 168 -3.85 -8.67 -15.09
C TYR A 168 -3.80 -10.18 -14.88
N GLU A 169 -4.47 -10.97 -15.72
CA GLU A 169 -4.46 -12.44 -15.64
C GLU A 169 -3.04 -13.00 -15.76
N ASN A 170 -2.22 -12.45 -16.67
CA ASN A 170 -0.83 -12.86 -16.82
C ASN A 170 0.02 -12.51 -15.59
N VAL A 171 -0.25 -11.38 -14.93
CA VAL A 171 0.43 -11.01 -13.67
C VAL A 171 0.06 -11.95 -12.54
N ILE A 172 -1.24 -12.25 -12.36
CA ILE A 172 -1.66 -13.11 -11.25
C ILE A 172 -1.23 -14.58 -11.42
N GLN A 173 -1.05 -15.02 -12.67
CA GLN A 173 -0.48 -16.33 -13.00
C GLN A 173 1.06 -16.37 -12.93
N GLY A 174 1.71 -15.26 -12.57
CA GLY A 174 3.17 -15.17 -12.48
C GLY A 174 3.89 -15.21 -13.83
N LYS A 175 3.17 -15.05 -14.95
CA LYS A 175 3.75 -15.10 -16.31
C LYS A 175 4.55 -13.84 -16.65
N ILE A 176 4.15 -12.70 -16.11
CA ILE A 176 4.82 -11.41 -16.30
C ILE A 176 4.85 -10.64 -14.97
N ASN A 177 5.88 -9.81 -14.77
CA ASN A 177 5.91 -8.90 -13.63
C ASN A 177 4.92 -7.75 -13.84
N ILE A 178 4.35 -7.21 -12.77
CA ILE A 178 3.46 -6.04 -12.84
C ILE A 178 4.13 -4.83 -13.53
N ASN A 179 5.44 -4.65 -13.35
CA ASN A 179 6.19 -3.56 -13.98
C ASN A 179 6.28 -3.70 -15.50
N ASP A 180 6.21 -4.93 -16.01
CA ASP A 180 6.27 -5.24 -17.44
C ASP A 180 4.88 -5.28 -18.07
N ALA A 181 3.84 -5.53 -17.26
CA ALA A 181 2.44 -5.53 -17.70
C ALA A 181 1.95 -4.15 -18.13
N TRP A 182 2.50 -3.08 -17.55
CA TRP A 182 2.28 -1.73 -18.03
C TRP A 182 3.18 -1.48 -19.24
N VAL A 183 2.62 -1.59 -20.45
CA VAL A 183 3.29 -1.13 -21.67
C VAL A 183 3.75 0.31 -21.41
N LYS A 184 5.07 0.49 -21.27
CA LYS A 184 5.67 1.82 -21.20
C LYS A 184 5.33 2.47 -22.52
N VAL A 185 4.30 3.33 -22.53
CA VAL A 185 4.02 4.19 -23.68
C VAL A 185 5.37 4.81 -24.01
N PRO A 186 5.92 4.58 -25.23
CA PRO A 186 7.20 5.14 -25.59
C PRO A 186 7.11 6.62 -25.25
N ARG A 187 7.98 7.12 -24.37
CA ARG A 187 8.03 8.55 -24.09
C ARG A 187 8.10 9.19 -25.46
N LYS A 188 7.08 9.96 -25.86
CA LYS A 188 7.08 10.70 -27.13
C LYS A 188 8.46 11.33 -27.19
N GLN A 189 9.28 10.91 -28.16
CA GLN A 189 10.55 11.57 -28.39
C GLN A 189 10.17 13.00 -28.75
N GLN A 190 10.29 13.90 -27.77
CA GLN A 190 10.06 15.31 -28.01
C GLN A 190 11.09 15.70 -29.06
N GLN A 191 10.62 16.27 -30.15
CA GLN A 191 11.53 16.85 -31.13
C GLN A 191 12.42 17.85 -30.38
N PRO A 192 13.72 17.98 -30.71
CA PRO A 192 14.63 18.88 -29.98
C PRO A 192 14.06 20.29 -29.77
N ILE A 193 13.30 20.79 -30.75
CA ILE A 193 12.62 22.09 -30.70
C ILE A 193 11.50 22.17 -29.64
N GLU A 194 10.78 21.09 -29.37
CA GLU A 194 9.73 21.05 -28.33
C GLU A 194 10.35 21.08 -26.93
N THR A 195 11.48 20.39 -26.74
CA THR A 195 12.24 20.44 -25.48
C THR A 195 12.78 21.84 -25.21
N ILE A 196 13.31 22.52 -26.24
CA ILE A 196 13.78 23.91 -26.13
C ILE A 196 12.63 24.85 -25.78
N LYS A 197 11.48 24.73 -26.45
CA LYS A 197 10.27 25.51 -26.14
C LYS A 197 9.83 25.31 -24.69
N ASN A 198 9.72 24.07 -24.23
CA ASN A 198 9.30 23.78 -22.86
C ASN A 198 10.29 24.34 -21.83
N LYS A 199 11.60 24.23 -22.07
CA LYS A 199 12.61 24.83 -21.19
C LYS A 199 12.50 26.35 -21.17
N PHE A 200 12.34 27.01 -22.32
CA PHE A 200 12.15 28.46 -22.41
C PHE A 200 10.86 28.93 -21.71
N PHE A 201 9.74 28.22 -21.88
CA PHE A 201 8.48 28.54 -21.20
C PHE A 201 8.51 28.32 -19.68
N ASN A 202 9.44 27.50 -19.17
CA ASN A 202 9.61 27.27 -17.74
C ASN A 202 10.60 28.23 -17.08
N LEU A 203 11.31 29.05 -17.86
CA LEU A 203 12.17 30.11 -17.32
C LEU A 203 11.35 31.23 -16.66
N SER A 204 11.94 31.95 -15.73
CA SER A 204 11.35 33.19 -15.20
C SER A 204 11.27 34.26 -16.29
N LYS A 205 10.49 35.33 -16.09
CA LYS A 205 10.33 36.39 -17.10
C LYS A 205 11.68 37.06 -17.43
N SER A 206 12.48 37.37 -16.42
CA SER A 206 13.81 37.97 -16.58
C SER A 206 14.77 37.04 -17.34
N ASP A 207 14.74 35.74 -17.05
CA ASP A 207 15.62 34.78 -17.71
C ASP A 207 15.25 34.59 -19.19
N ARG A 208 13.96 34.71 -19.54
CA ARG A 208 13.51 34.69 -20.94
C ARG A 208 14.00 35.91 -21.70
N GLU A 209 13.88 37.09 -21.10
CA GLU A 209 14.31 38.35 -21.72
C GLU A 209 15.84 38.35 -21.95
N ALA A 210 16.62 37.97 -20.94
CA ALA A 210 18.08 37.84 -21.07
C ALA A 210 18.50 36.79 -22.12
N PHE A 211 17.77 35.68 -22.22
CA PHE A 211 18.04 34.66 -23.24
C PHE A 211 17.74 35.15 -24.66
N LEU A 212 16.69 35.95 -24.85
CA LEU A 212 16.36 36.54 -26.15
C LEU A 212 17.38 37.61 -26.56
N GLU A 213 17.78 38.48 -25.63
CA GLU A 213 18.83 39.48 -25.88
C GLU A 213 20.16 38.82 -26.25
N TRP A 214 20.53 37.75 -25.56
CA TRP A 214 21.73 36.98 -25.91
C TRP A 214 21.65 36.38 -27.32
N LEU A 215 20.50 35.82 -27.71
CA LEU A 215 20.30 35.28 -29.07
C LEU A 215 20.41 36.37 -30.15
N GLU A 216 19.93 37.57 -29.87
CA GLU A 216 19.99 38.71 -30.79
C GLU A 216 21.44 39.19 -30.96
N GLN A 217 22.19 39.32 -29.86
CA GLN A 217 23.62 39.64 -29.90
C GLN A 217 24.43 38.59 -30.66
N GLU A 218 24.10 37.30 -30.51
CA GLU A 218 24.85 36.23 -31.17
C GLU A 218 24.52 36.12 -32.66
N LYS A 219 23.30 36.47 -33.06
CA LYS A 219 22.91 36.60 -34.47
C LYS A 219 23.70 37.71 -35.16
N ASP A 220 23.86 38.85 -34.50
CA ASP A 220 24.61 40.00 -35.04
C ASP A 220 26.12 39.70 -35.18
N LYS A 221 26.68 38.82 -34.33
CA LYS A 221 28.07 38.35 -34.45
C LYS A 221 28.28 37.33 -35.56
N LEU A 222 27.25 36.59 -35.96
CA LEU A 222 27.32 35.59 -37.04
C LEU A 222 27.09 36.20 -38.43
N GLN A 223 26.63 37.45 -38.51
CA GLN A 223 26.39 38.18 -39.76
C GLN A 223 27.49 39.20 -40.11
N ASN A 224 28.52 39.33 -39.27
CA ASN A 224 29.76 40.08 -39.52
C ASN A 224 30.95 39.12 -39.68
#